data_AF-A0A9D2LEU2-F1
#
_entry.id   AF-A0A9D2LEU2-F1
#
_cell.length_a   1.000
_cell.length_b   1.000
_cell.length_c   1.000
_cell.angle_alpha   90.00
_cell.angle_beta   90.00
_cell.angle_gamma   90.00
#
_symmetry.space_group_name_H-M   'P 1'
#
loop_
_entity.id
_entity.type
_entity.pdbx_description
1 polymer ?
#
loop_
_entity_poly.entity_id
_entity_poly.type
_entity_poly.pdbx_seq_one_letter_code
_entity_poly.pdbx_strand_id
1 'polypeptide(L)'
;MFRIIEILGVVAPLAALVLLIVYRRAIPSPSLALGVIGCVLAALNVLIGFVGKRIVWFGSLDGRGLEGVLGWLGTVAALRLGLLIVAVVLLVIAAFHGRSGPAGVLPWVLGAVVPLLVGSLTPLAVGQVEHELLARGVEWLAVMATLFGEAVQFAALGLGILALAIAITTGRRTGSTQQRDSAVLVRDTAHSVWTMYRHRSWGRGRDESRSTPR
;
A
#
# COMPACT_ATOMS: atom_id res chain seq x y z
N MET A 1 16.43 5.14 4.48
CA MET A 1 15.76 4.39 3.37
C MET A 1 14.41 3.83 3.80
N PHE A 2 14.27 3.29 5.01
CA PHE A 2 12.97 2.85 5.58
C PHE A 2 11.84 3.88 5.54
N ARG A 3 12.12 5.14 5.91
CA ARG A 3 11.12 6.23 5.84
C ARG A 3 10.50 6.40 4.45
N ILE A 4 11.24 6.13 3.37
CA ILE A 4 10.73 6.31 2.00
C ILE A 4 9.67 5.25 1.67
N ILE A 5 9.89 4.01 2.12
CA ILE A 5 8.96 2.89 1.92
C ILE A 5 7.71 3.07 2.78
N GLU A 6 7.87 3.57 4.01
CA GLU A 6 6.78 3.90 4.92
C GLU A 6 5.92 5.06 4.38
N ILE A 7 6.55 6.13 3.88
CA ILE A 7 5.87 7.25 3.21
C ILE A 7 5.13 6.74 1.98
N LEU A 8 5.70 5.81 1.20
CA LEU A 8 5.04 5.25 0.02
C LEU A 8 3.71 4.55 0.39
N GLY A 9 3.68 3.80 1.49
CA GLY A 9 2.47 3.14 1.98
C GLY A 9 1.40 4.13 2.48
N VAL A 10 1.79 5.27 3.04
CA VAL A 10 0.87 6.35 3.47
C VAL A 10 0.37 7.18 2.28
N VAL A 11 1.23 7.42 1.29
CA VAL A 11 0.92 8.22 0.10
C VAL A 11 0.00 7.45 -0.85
N ALA A 12 0.07 6.12 -0.89
CA ALA A 12 -0.77 5.30 -1.76
C ALA A 12 -2.30 5.51 -1.60
N PRO A 13 -2.90 5.47 -0.39
CA PRO A 13 -4.33 5.75 -0.22
C PRO A 13 -4.70 7.21 -0.52
N LEU A 14 -3.79 8.17 -0.30
CA LEU A 14 -4.00 9.56 -0.70
C LEU A 14 -3.99 9.72 -2.22
N ALA A 15 -3.05 9.06 -2.91
CA ALA A 15 -2.98 9.02 -4.36
C ALA A 15 -4.24 8.38 -4.96
N ALA A 16 -4.76 7.31 -4.35
CA ALA A 16 -6.03 6.70 -4.72
C ALA A 16 -7.21 7.67 -4.58
N LEU A 17 -7.27 8.42 -3.47
CA LEU A 17 -8.30 9.45 -3.25
C LEU A 17 -8.23 10.57 -4.30
N VAL A 18 -7.02 11.07 -4.59
CA VAL A 18 -6.79 12.08 -5.63
C VAL A 18 -7.23 11.57 -6.99
N LEU A 19 -6.91 10.31 -7.32
CA LEU A 19 -7.33 9.68 -8.57
C LEU A 19 -8.86 9.65 -8.70
N LEU A 20 -9.57 9.26 -7.63
CA LEU A 20 -11.05 9.25 -7.61
C LEU A 20 -11.64 10.66 -7.76
N ILE A 21 -11.02 11.68 -7.15
CA ILE A 21 -11.47 13.07 -7.26
C ILE A 21 -11.25 13.61 -8.69
N VAL A 22 -10.09 13.34 -9.30
CA VAL A 22 -9.77 13.77 -10.67
C VAL A 22 -10.72 13.12 -11.67
N TYR A 23 -11.00 11.83 -11.52
CA TYR A 23 -11.89 11.08 -12.41
C TYR A 23 -13.36 11.10 -11.96
N ARG A 24 -13.74 11.96 -11.00
CA ARG A 24 -15.11 12.02 -10.44
C ARG A 24 -16.22 12.20 -11.48
N ARG A 25 -15.91 12.88 -12.59
CA ARG A 25 -16.86 13.16 -13.68
C ARG A 25 -17.15 11.94 -14.55
N ALA A 26 -16.30 10.91 -14.52
CA ALA A 26 -16.45 9.69 -15.31
C ALA A 26 -17.07 8.52 -14.50
N ILE A 27 -17.40 8.75 -13.23
CA ILE A 27 -17.78 7.71 -12.26
C ILE A 27 -19.22 7.96 -11.81
N PRO A 28 -20.17 7.02 -12.03
CA PRO A 28 -21.50 7.07 -11.42
C PRO A 28 -21.43 7.23 -9.89
N SER A 29 -22.26 8.14 -9.37
CA SER A 29 -22.33 8.58 -7.96
C SER A 29 -22.20 7.46 -6.91
N PRO A 30 -22.92 6.32 -7.00
CA PRO A 30 -22.81 5.26 -6.00
C PRO A 30 -21.41 4.59 -5.98
N SER A 31 -20.79 4.39 -7.14
CA SER A 31 -19.44 3.80 -7.21
C SER A 31 -18.36 4.77 -6.71
N LEU A 32 -18.56 6.08 -6.87
CA LEU A 32 -17.66 7.09 -6.31
C LEU A 32 -17.73 7.10 -4.78
N ALA A 33 -18.94 7.09 -4.22
CA ALA A 33 -19.14 7.07 -2.79
C ALA A 33 -18.49 5.83 -2.15
N LEU A 34 -18.72 4.63 -2.72
CA LEU A 34 -18.11 3.39 -2.25
C LEU A 34 -16.58 3.41 -2.35
N GLY A 35 -16.04 3.94 -3.46
CA GLY A 35 -14.58 4.07 -3.64
C GLY A 35 -13.94 5.04 -2.65
N VAL A 36 -14.58 6.18 -2.39
CA VAL A 36 -14.12 7.17 -1.41
C VAL A 36 -14.18 6.60 0.00
N ILE A 37 -15.30 5.97 0.38
CA ILE A 37 -15.44 5.32 1.70
C ILE A 37 -14.35 4.24 1.87
N GLY A 38 -14.14 3.39 0.85
CA GLY A 38 -13.07 2.39 0.88
C GLY A 38 -11.67 3.00 1.04
N CYS A 39 -11.36 4.09 0.34
CA CYS A 39 -10.07 4.80 0.50
C CYS A 39 -9.91 5.43 1.88
N VAL A 40 -10.98 6.00 2.44
CA VAL A 40 -10.96 6.60 3.79
C VAL A 40 -10.72 5.52 4.84
N LEU A 41 -11.40 4.37 4.75
CA LEU A 41 -11.18 3.24 5.66
C LEU A 41 -9.77 2.69 5.52
N ALA A 42 -9.22 2.61 4.30
CA ALA A 42 -7.84 2.23 4.08
C ALA A 42 -6.84 3.24 4.68
N ALA A 43 -7.10 4.54 4.59
CA ALA A 43 -6.28 5.57 5.21
C ALA A 43 -6.33 5.48 6.74
N LEU A 44 -7.52 5.28 7.33
CA LEU A 44 -7.70 5.02 8.76
C LEU A 44 -6.95 3.77 9.20
N ASN A 45 -6.96 2.72 8.38
CA ASN A 45 -6.24 1.48 8.64
C ASN A 45 -4.72 1.67 8.71
N VAL A 46 -4.17 2.53 7.85
CA VAL A 46 -2.75 2.93 7.89
C VAL A 46 -2.47 3.77 9.13
N LEU A 47 -3.35 4.72 9.47
CA LEU A 47 -3.21 5.59 10.63
C LEU A 47 -3.23 4.80 11.95
N ILE A 48 -4.17 3.86 12.11
CA ILE A 48 -4.25 2.98 13.29
C ILE A 48 -2.98 2.12 13.41
N GLY A 49 -2.47 1.61 12.29
CA GLY A 49 -1.21 0.86 12.26
C GLY A 49 0.02 1.70 12.65
N PHE A 50 0.00 3.00 12.38
CA PHE A 50 1.06 3.93 12.74
C PHE A 50 0.96 4.37 14.20
N VAL A 51 -0.24 4.73 14.65
CA VAL A 51 -0.53 5.22 16.01
C VAL A 51 -0.45 4.10 17.04
N GLY A 52 -0.96 2.90 16.73
CA GLY A 52 -0.95 1.76 17.64
C GLY A 52 0.46 1.43 18.15
N LYS A 53 1.47 1.49 17.28
CA LYS A 53 2.87 1.23 17.63
C LYS A 53 3.47 2.26 18.56
N ARG A 54 3.08 3.54 18.43
CA ARG A 54 3.53 4.61 19.33
C ARG A 54 2.97 4.41 20.73
N ILE A 55 1.73 3.94 20.83
CA ILE A 55 1.05 3.75 22.12
C ILE A 55 1.59 2.53 22.88
N VAL A 56 2.00 1.45 22.19
CA VAL A 56 2.62 0.27 22.86
C VAL A 56 3.88 0.66 23.64
N TRP A 57 4.68 1.58 23.11
CA TRP A 57 5.87 2.11 23.79
C TRP A 57 5.53 2.91 25.06
N PHE A 58 4.37 3.56 25.12
CA PHE A 58 3.92 4.31 26.30
C PHE A 58 3.13 3.44 27.29
N GLY A 59 2.36 2.45 26.82
CA GLY A 59 1.57 1.55 27.67
C GLY A 59 2.42 0.63 28.55
N SER A 60 3.68 0.37 28.17
CA SER A 60 4.65 -0.34 29.02
C SER A 60 5.00 0.42 30.32
N LEU A 61 4.73 1.72 30.39
CA LEU A 61 5.00 2.56 31.56
C LEU A 61 3.78 2.64 32.51
N ASP A 62 2.56 2.33 32.03
CA ASP A 62 1.31 2.50 32.77
C ASP A 62 0.89 1.28 33.62
N GLY A 63 1.76 0.27 33.78
CA GLY A 63 1.57 -0.82 34.75
C GLY A 63 0.38 -1.76 34.49
N ARG A 64 -0.27 -1.69 33.32
CA ARG A 64 -1.30 -2.66 32.91
C ARG A 64 -0.60 -3.97 32.55
N GLY A 65 -0.88 -5.04 33.30
CA GLY A 65 -0.22 -6.35 33.14
C GLY A 65 -0.25 -6.92 31.72
N LEU A 66 0.64 -7.89 31.45
CA LEU A 66 0.86 -8.54 30.14
C LEU A 66 -0.44 -8.95 29.42
N GLU A 67 -1.41 -9.51 30.15
CA GLU A 67 -2.70 -9.95 29.59
C GLU A 67 -3.55 -8.80 29.04
N GLY A 68 -3.53 -7.63 29.68
CA GLY A 68 -4.24 -6.44 29.22
C GLY A 68 -3.62 -5.83 27.97
N VAL A 69 -2.28 -5.89 27.85
CA VAL A 69 -1.55 -5.43 26.66
C VAL A 69 -1.79 -6.39 25.48
N LEU A 70 -1.76 -7.70 25.72
CA LEU A 70 -2.08 -8.73 24.72
C LEU A 70 -3.53 -8.62 24.22
N GLY A 71 -4.50 -8.40 25.11
CA GLY A 71 -5.90 -8.19 24.74
C GLY A 71 -6.11 -6.93 23.89
N TRP A 72 -5.41 -5.85 24.21
CA TRP A 72 -5.45 -4.59 23.45
C TRP A 72 -4.79 -4.73 22.07
N LEU A 73 -3.63 -5.38 22.00
CA LEU A 73 -2.96 -5.68 20.73
C LEU A 73 -3.83 -6.55 19.81
N GLY A 74 -4.48 -7.57 20.37
CA GLY A 74 -5.42 -8.43 19.65
C GLY A 74 -6.62 -7.66 19.10
N THR A 75 -7.22 -6.77 19.90
CA THR A 75 -8.35 -5.94 19.44
C THR A 75 -7.94 -4.94 18.36
N VAL A 76 -6.78 -4.28 18.51
CA VAL A 76 -6.26 -3.35 17.49
C VAL A 76 -5.95 -4.09 16.19
N ALA A 77 -5.33 -5.28 16.26
CA ALA A 77 -5.05 -6.10 15.09
C ALA A 77 -6.34 -6.57 14.39
N ALA A 78 -7.35 -7.02 15.16
CA ALA A 78 -8.65 -7.42 14.63
C ALA A 78 -9.39 -6.25 13.97
N LEU A 79 -9.39 -5.07 14.61
CA LEU A 79 -9.98 -3.86 14.06
C LEU A 79 -9.32 -3.47 12.73
N ARG A 80 -7.98 -3.54 12.68
CA ARG A 80 -7.18 -3.25 11.48
C ARG A 80 -7.50 -4.22 10.35
N LEU A 81 -7.58 -5.52 10.65
CA LEU A 81 -7.97 -6.54 9.68
C LEU A 81 -9.39 -6.29 9.15
N GLY A 82 -10.35 -6.01 10.04
CA GLY A 82 -11.73 -5.72 9.67
C GLY A 82 -11.85 -4.48 8.78
N LEU A 83 -11.18 -3.39 9.15
CA LEU A 83 -11.10 -2.17 8.34
C LEU A 83 -10.53 -2.43 6.94
N LEU A 84 -9.44 -3.20 6.85
CA LEU A 84 -8.84 -3.57 5.57
C LEU A 84 -9.80 -4.38 4.72
N ILE A 85 -10.44 -5.41 5.30
CA ILE A 85 -11.39 -6.27 4.58
C ILE A 85 -12.55 -5.44 4.04
N VAL A 86 -13.17 -4.61 4.89
CA VAL A 86 -14.29 -3.74 4.48
C VAL A 86 -13.84 -2.77 3.39
N ALA A 87 -12.66 -2.15 3.52
CA ALA A 87 -12.12 -1.25 2.51
C ALA A 87 -11.93 -1.94 1.15
N VAL A 88 -11.30 -3.14 1.14
CA VAL A 88 -11.07 -3.93 -0.07
C VAL A 88 -12.38 -4.35 -0.70
N VAL A 89 -13.34 -4.85 0.08
CA VAL A 89 -14.67 -5.25 -0.42
C VAL A 89 -15.39 -4.06 -1.07
N LEU A 90 -15.39 -2.90 -0.41
CA LEU A 90 -16.00 -1.68 -0.97
C LEU A 90 -15.33 -1.25 -2.28
N LEU A 91 -14.00 -1.31 -2.35
CA LEU A 91 -13.24 -0.97 -3.56
C LEU A 91 -13.51 -1.96 -4.71
N VAL A 92 -13.62 -3.26 -4.40
CA VAL A 92 -13.96 -4.29 -5.38
C VAL A 92 -15.39 -4.08 -5.89
N ILE A 93 -16.36 -3.87 -4.99
CA ILE A 93 -17.76 -3.58 -5.39
C ILE A 93 -17.79 -2.30 -6.26
N ALA A 94 -17.11 -1.23 -5.84
CA ALA A 94 -17.01 0.01 -6.60
C ALA A 94 -16.38 -0.20 -7.99
N ALA A 95 -15.43 -1.13 -8.12
CA ALA A 95 -14.81 -1.48 -9.38
C ALA A 95 -15.80 -2.22 -10.31
N PHE A 96 -16.61 -3.14 -9.81
CA PHE A 96 -17.56 -3.87 -10.67
C PHE A 96 -18.87 -3.11 -10.92
N HIS A 97 -19.24 -2.15 -10.07
CA HIS A 97 -20.50 -1.43 -10.17
C HIS A 97 -20.58 -0.52 -11.41
N GLY A 98 -21.65 -0.68 -12.21
CA GLY A 98 -21.93 0.15 -13.39
C GLY A 98 -21.18 -0.24 -14.66
N ARG A 99 -20.64 -1.46 -14.74
CA ARG A 99 -19.92 -1.97 -15.92
C ARG A 99 -20.71 -3.07 -16.63
N SER A 100 -20.70 -3.03 -17.96
CA SER A 100 -21.32 -4.05 -18.83
C SER A 100 -20.44 -5.28 -19.09
N GLY A 101 -19.20 -5.33 -18.57
CA GLY A 101 -18.35 -6.51 -18.68
C GLY A 101 -17.10 -6.49 -17.79
N PRO A 102 -16.60 -7.66 -17.34
CA PRO A 102 -15.48 -7.77 -16.38
C PRO A 102 -14.07 -7.70 -16.99
N ALA A 103 -13.94 -7.77 -18.33
CA ALA A 103 -12.66 -8.01 -19.01
C ALA A 103 -11.56 -6.98 -18.74
N GLY A 104 -11.90 -5.69 -18.56
CA GLY A 104 -10.93 -4.63 -18.24
C GLY A 104 -10.57 -4.52 -16.75
N VAL A 105 -11.37 -5.13 -15.86
CA VAL A 105 -11.29 -4.99 -14.40
C VAL A 105 -10.49 -6.11 -13.77
N LEU A 106 -10.71 -7.33 -14.29
CA LEU A 106 -10.10 -8.57 -13.79
C LEU A 106 -8.58 -8.50 -13.60
N PRO A 107 -7.77 -8.00 -14.55
CA PRO A 107 -6.32 -8.01 -14.38
C PRO A 107 -5.86 -7.10 -13.25
N TRP A 108 -6.56 -5.99 -12.99
CA TRP A 108 -6.23 -5.08 -11.89
C TRP A 108 -6.66 -5.62 -10.54
N VAL A 109 -7.82 -6.27 -10.47
CA VAL A 109 -8.27 -6.94 -9.23
C VAL A 109 -7.34 -8.09 -8.90
N LEU A 110 -7.01 -8.95 -9.87
CA LEU A 110 -6.02 -10.02 -9.69
C LEU A 110 -4.64 -9.47 -9.33
N GLY A 111 -4.21 -8.39 -9.98
CA GLY A 111 -2.96 -7.69 -9.68
C GLY A 111 -2.93 -7.08 -8.27
N ALA A 112 -4.09 -6.72 -7.71
CA ALA A 112 -4.21 -6.22 -6.33
C ALA A 112 -4.17 -7.34 -5.27
N VAL A 113 -4.60 -8.56 -5.62
CA VAL A 113 -4.63 -9.69 -4.68
C VAL A 113 -3.24 -10.02 -4.15
N VAL A 114 -2.24 -10.12 -5.03
CA VAL A 114 -0.86 -10.46 -4.65
C VAL A 114 -0.29 -9.49 -3.60
N PRO A 115 -0.27 -8.16 -3.81
CA PRO A 115 0.27 -7.23 -2.83
C PRO A 115 -0.60 -7.14 -1.56
N LEU A 116 -1.92 -7.33 -1.63
CA LEU A 116 -2.77 -7.42 -0.43
C LEU A 116 -2.45 -8.65 0.42
N LEU A 117 -2.26 -9.81 -0.21
CA LEU A 117 -1.85 -11.05 0.47
C LEU A 117 -0.46 -10.91 1.09
N VAL A 118 0.51 -10.40 0.33
CA VAL A 118 1.87 -10.14 0.83
C VAL A 118 1.79 -9.21 2.05
N GLY A 119 1.09 -8.08 1.95
CA GLY A 119 0.94 -7.14 3.07
C GLY A 119 0.25 -7.75 4.29
N SER A 120 -0.70 -8.66 4.09
CA SER A 120 -1.43 -9.32 5.19
C SER A 120 -0.60 -10.41 5.87
N LEU A 121 0.25 -11.12 5.12
CA LEU A 121 1.09 -12.21 5.64
C LEU A 121 2.43 -11.73 6.23
N THR A 122 2.88 -10.52 5.84
CA THR A 122 4.16 -9.96 6.31
C THR A 122 4.29 -9.94 7.85
N PRO A 123 3.28 -9.54 8.65
CA PRO A 123 3.38 -9.56 10.12
C PRO A 123 3.64 -10.95 10.70
N LEU A 124 3.10 -12.01 10.09
CA LEU A 124 3.31 -13.38 10.56
C LEU A 124 4.76 -13.83 10.35
N ALA A 125 5.30 -13.57 9.16
CA ALA A 125 6.68 -13.90 8.83
C ALA A 125 7.67 -13.10 9.69
N VAL A 126 7.39 -11.82 9.90
CA VAL A 126 8.25 -10.92 10.68
C VAL A 126 8.23 -11.28 12.15
N GLY A 127 7.07 -11.62 12.71
CA GLY A 127 6.97 -12.08 14.10
C GLY A 127 7.76 -13.36 14.37
N GLN A 128 7.81 -14.29 13.40
CA GLN A 128 8.63 -15.50 13.51
C GLN A 128 10.12 -15.16 13.50
N VAL A 129 10.56 -14.32 12.57
CA VAL A 129 11.96 -13.88 12.46
C VAL A 129 12.40 -13.11 13.71
N GLU A 130 11.54 -12.23 14.22
CA GLU A 130 11.79 -11.48 15.46
C GLU A 130 11.98 -12.42 16.65
N HIS A 131 11.12 -13.43 16.80
CA HIS A 131 11.22 -14.41 17.88
C HIS A 131 12.54 -15.19 17.82
N GLU A 132 12.97 -15.65 16.64
CA GLU A 132 14.24 -16.34 16.47
C GLU A 132 15.46 -15.45 16.76
N LEU A 133 15.41 -14.18 16.37
CA LEU A 133 16.51 -13.22 16.58
C LEU A 133 16.64 -12.83 18.05
N LEU A 134 15.51 -12.66 18.74
CA LEU A 134 15.49 -12.43 20.19
C LEU A 134 15.99 -13.65 20.96
N ALA A 135 15.62 -14.87 20.55
CA ALA A 135 16.13 -16.10 21.14
C ALA A 135 17.66 -16.25 20.98
N ARG A 136 18.25 -15.63 19.95
CA ARG A 136 19.69 -15.56 19.73
C ARG A 136 20.38 -14.38 20.41
N GLY A 137 19.64 -13.54 21.13
CA GLY A 137 20.15 -12.36 21.85
C GLY A 137 20.56 -11.18 20.95
N VAL A 138 20.10 -11.14 19.69
CA VAL A 138 20.49 -10.10 18.72
C VAL A 138 19.37 -9.06 18.58
N GLU A 139 19.16 -8.28 19.64
CA GLU A 139 18.03 -7.32 19.75
C GLU A 139 18.00 -6.28 18.62
N TRP A 140 19.16 -5.74 18.23
CA TRP A 140 19.23 -4.72 17.18
C TRP A 140 18.78 -5.26 15.81
N LEU A 141 19.07 -6.55 15.53
CA LEU A 141 18.68 -7.19 14.27
C LEU A 141 17.18 -7.47 14.25
N ALA A 142 16.63 -7.89 15.40
CA ALA A 142 15.20 -8.07 15.60
C ALA A 142 14.45 -6.75 15.31
N VAL A 143 14.89 -5.65 15.91
CA VAL A 143 14.30 -4.31 15.66
C VAL A 143 14.37 -3.92 14.18
N MET A 144 15.50 -4.17 13.51
CA MET A 144 15.63 -3.86 12.08
C MET A 144 14.72 -4.73 11.20
N ALA A 145 14.58 -6.02 11.53
CA ALA A 145 13.68 -6.94 10.83
C ALA A 145 12.22 -6.51 11.00
N THR A 146 11.82 -6.11 12.21
CA THR A 146 10.47 -5.61 12.49
C THR A 146 10.19 -4.33 11.70
N LEU A 147 11.09 -3.34 11.73
CA LEU A 147 10.94 -2.10 10.93
C LEU A 147 10.88 -2.38 9.43
N PHE A 148 11.64 -3.36 8.94
CA PHE A 148 11.58 -3.76 7.54
C PHE A 148 10.29 -4.44 7.15
N GLY A 149 9.84 -5.38 7.97
CA GLY A 149 8.55 -6.03 7.84
C GLY A 149 7.40 -5.04 7.75
N GLU A 150 7.40 -4.04 8.63
CA GLU A 150 6.40 -3.00 8.64
C GLU A 150 6.39 -2.16 7.36
N ALA A 151 7.57 -1.75 6.90
CA ALA A 151 7.71 -0.99 5.67
C ALA A 151 7.19 -1.79 4.46
N VAL A 152 7.55 -3.07 4.36
CA VAL A 152 7.06 -3.98 3.31
C VAL A 152 5.54 -4.15 3.40
N GLN A 153 5.00 -4.33 4.60
CA GLN A 153 3.56 -4.42 4.83
C GLN A 153 2.82 -3.18 4.32
N PHE A 154 3.27 -1.99 4.70
CA PHE A 154 2.63 -0.74 4.29
C PHE A 154 2.70 -0.52 2.78
N ALA A 155 3.85 -0.78 2.17
CA ALA A 155 4.02 -0.65 0.72
C ALA A 155 3.14 -1.64 -0.05
N ALA A 156 3.09 -2.90 0.38
CA ALA A 156 2.29 -3.92 -0.27
C ALA A 156 0.78 -3.63 -0.16
N LEU A 157 0.28 -3.30 1.04
CA LEU A 157 -1.12 -2.91 1.20
C LEU A 157 -1.47 -1.67 0.37
N GLY A 158 -0.61 -0.65 0.38
CA GLY A 158 -0.78 0.57 -0.41
C GLY A 158 -0.85 0.29 -1.91
N LEU A 159 0.05 -0.55 -2.44
CA LEU A 159 0.04 -0.97 -3.85
C LEU A 159 -1.25 -1.70 -4.23
N GLY A 160 -1.75 -2.58 -3.36
CA GLY A 160 -3.02 -3.27 -3.58
C GLY A 160 -4.22 -2.32 -3.66
N ILE A 161 -4.30 -1.36 -2.73
CA ILE A 161 -5.36 -0.33 -2.72
C ILE A 161 -5.27 0.55 -3.98
N LEU A 162 -4.06 0.95 -4.37
CA LEU A 162 -3.85 1.76 -5.57
C LEU A 162 -4.25 1.00 -6.84
N ALA A 163 -3.90 -0.28 -6.94
CA ALA A 163 -4.31 -1.14 -8.06
C ALA A 163 -5.85 -1.27 -8.14
N LEU A 164 -6.54 -1.40 -7.01
CA LEU A 164 -8.01 -1.38 -6.97
C LEU A 164 -8.58 -0.01 -7.38
N ALA A 165 -7.97 1.10 -6.96
CA ALA A 165 -8.39 2.43 -7.38
C ALA A 165 -8.20 2.68 -8.89
N ILE A 166 -7.09 2.19 -9.45
CA ILE A 166 -6.88 2.17 -10.91
C ILE A 166 -7.97 1.32 -11.55
N ALA A 167 -8.25 0.13 -11.00
CA ALA A 167 -9.33 -0.74 -11.47
C ALA A 167 -10.68 -0.01 -11.51
N ILE A 168 -11.00 0.88 -10.57
CA ILE A 168 -12.25 1.67 -10.55
C ILE A 168 -12.30 2.67 -11.71
N THR A 169 -11.17 3.29 -12.06
CA THR A 169 -11.12 4.36 -13.08
C THR A 169 -10.94 3.85 -14.51
N THR A 170 -10.30 2.70 -14.72
CA THR A 170 -9.99 2.18 -16.06
C THR A 170 -11.23 1.69 -16.83
N GLY A 171 -11.27 1.94 -18.14
CA GLY A 171 -12.29 1.36 -19.04
C GLY A 171 -13.71 1.96 -18.94
N ARG A 172 -13.91 3.07 -18.22
CA ARG A 172 -15.19 3.80 -18.24
C ARG A 172 -15.22 4.75 -19.44
N ARG A 173 -15.78 4.29 -20.57
CA ARG A 173 -16.00 5.13 -21.77
C ARG A 173 -17.06 6.19 -21.47
N THR A 174 -16.65 7.45 -21.33
CA THR A 174 -17.57 8.60 -21.42
C THR A 174 -17.57 9.11 -22.87
N GLY A 175 -18.78 9.20 -23.46
CA GLY A 175 -19.01 9.57 -24.85
C GLY A 175 -18.78 11.04 -25.21
N SER A 176 -18.10 11.83 -24.39
CA SER A 176 -17.72 13.19 -24.73
C SER A 176 -16.35 13.51 -24.14
N THR A 177 -15.45 13.96 -25.01
CA THR A 177 -14.05 14.35 -24.75
C THR A 177 -13.13 13.24 -24.23
N GLN A 178 -12.28 12.77 -25.15
CA GLN A 178 -10.92 12.23 -25.06
C GLN A 178 -10.16 12.40 -23.71
N GLN A 179 -10.71 11.95 -22.59
CA GLN A 179 -10.01 11.84 -21.32
C GLN A 179 -9.11 10.61 -21.40
N ARG A 180 -7.78 10.80 -21.44
CA ARG A 180 -6.81 9.70 -21.56
C ARG A 180 -7.03 8.64 -20.48
N ASP A 181 -7.13 7.40 -20.92
CA ASP A 181 -7.34 6.20 -20.12
C ASP A 181 -6.28 6.13 -19.00
N SER A 182 -6.71 6.04 -17.74
CA SER A 182 -5.81 6.08 -16.57
C SER A 182 -4.79 4.94 -16.60
N ALA A 183 -5.13 3.80 -17.21
CA ALA A 183 -4.21 2.69 -17.45
C ALA A 183 -3.03 3.08 -18.35
N VAL A 184 -3.29 3.89 -19.40
CA VAL A 184 -2.26 4.36 -20.32
C VAL A 184 -1.34 5.36 -19.63
N LEU A 185 -1.91 6.24 -18.79
CA LEU A 185 -1.14 7.23 -18.04
C LEU A 185 -0.22 6.58 -16.99
N VAL A 186 -0.70 5.55 -16.29
CA VAL A 186 0.12 4.74 -15.37
C VAL A 186 1.20 3.98 -16.14
N ARG A 187 0.87 3.38 -17.28
CA ARG A 187 1.83 2.66 -18.13
C ARG A 187 2.95 3.59 -18.62
N ASP A 188 2.61 4.77 -19.14
CA ASP A 188 3.57 5.75 -19.63
C ASP A 188 4.46 6.28 -18.51
N THR A 189 3.87 6.54 -17.33
CA THR A 189 4.63 6.99 -16.15
C THR A 189 5.60 5.90 -15.67
N ALA A 190 5.14 4.65 -15.60
CA ALA A 190 5.98 3.51 -15.24
C ALA A 190 7.13 3.31 -16.25
N HIS A 191 6.85 3.47 -17.55
CA HIS A 191 7.87 3.36 -18.60
C HIS A 191 8.89 4.50 -18.53
N SER A 192 8.44 5.72 -18.23
CA SER A 192 9.30 6.90 -18.08
C SER A 192 10.20 6.79 -16.84
N VAL A 193 9.66 6.28 -15.72
CA VAL A 193 10.44 6.00 -14.51
C VAL A 193 11.45 4.87 -14.75
N TRP A 194 11.05 3.79 -15.44
CA TRP A 194 11.94 2.67 -15.77
C TRP A 194 13.11 3.09 -16.66
N THR A 195 12.84 3.90 -17.67
CA THR A 195 13.88 4.41 -18.58
C THR A 195 14.84 5.36 -17.87
N MET A 196 14.35 6.24 -16.98
CA MET A 196 15.21 7.05 -16.11
C MET A 196 16.07 6.19 -15.17
N TYR A 197 15.51 5.14 -14.57
CA TYR A 197 16.25 4.25 -13.68
C TYR A 197 17.37 3.51 -14.43
N ARG A 198 17.08 3.04 -15.64
CA ARG A 198 18.04 2.35 -16.52
C ARG A 198 19.16 3.27 -17.01
N HIS A 199 18.86 4.54 -17.30
CA HIS A 199 19.90 5.52 -17.68
C HIS A 199 20.79 5.90 -16.49
N ARG A 200 20.24 5.94 -15.27
CA ARG A 200 21.02 6.27 -14.06
C ARG A 200 21.95 5.14 -13.62
N SER A 201 21.61 3.88 -13.87
CA SER A 201 22.48 2.73 -13.55
C SER A 201 23.64 2.57 -14.53
N TRP A 202 23.52 3.10 -15.77
CA TRP A 202 24.60 3.08 -16.77
C TRP A 202 25.56 4.29 -16.69
N GLY A 203 25.16 5.39 -16.05
CA GLY A 203 25.99 6.59 -15.89
C GLY A 203 27.08 6.47 -14.82
N ARG A 204 26.96 5.53 -13.87
CA ARG A 204 27.90 5.42 -12.74
C ARG A 204 29.15 4.58 -13.03
N GLY A 205 29.17 3.82 -14.14
CA GLY A 205 30.27 2.91 -14.48
C GLY A 205 31.27 3.43 -15.51
N ARG A 206 31.10 4.65 -16.04
CA ARG A 206 32.01 5.20 -17.08
C ARG A 206 32.96 6.29 -16.59
N ASP A 207 32.66 6.97 -15.49
CA ASP A 207 33.48 8.11 -15.04
C ASP A 207 34.71 7.70 -14.22
N GLU A 208 34.80 6.45 -13.75
CA GLU A 208 35.97 5.95 -13.00
C GLU A 208 37.12 5.43 -13.88
N SER A 209 36.97 5.47 -15.22
CA SER A 209 37.97 4.93 -16.16
C SER A 209 38.78 5.99 -16.92
N ARG A 210 38.63 7.28 -16.58
CA ARG A 210 39.22 8.39 -17.35
C ARG A 210 40.13 9.37 -16.60
N SER A 211 40.63 9.02 -15.42
CA SER A 211 41.68 9.82 -14.76
C SER A 211 42.92 8.97 -14.46
N THR A 212 43.67 8.65 -15.51
CA THR A 212 45.16 8.61 -15.47
C THR A 212 45.66 8.51 -16.91
N PRO A 213 46.21 9.62 -17.43
CA PRO A 213 47.56 9.48 -17.96
C PRO A 213 48.48 10.63 -17.55
N ARG A 214 49.64 10.20 -17.05
CA ARG A 214 50.99 10.80 -17.11
C ARG A 214 51.18 12.22 -16.62
#